data_AF-A0A519LN59-F1
#
_entry.id   AF-A0A519LN59-F1
#
_cell.length_a   1.000
_cell.length_b   1.000
_cell.length_c   1.000
_cell.angle_alpha   90.00
_cell.angle_beta   90.00
_cell.angle_gamma   90.00
#
_symmetry.space_group_name_H-M   'P 1'
#
loop_
_entity.id
_entity.type
_entity.pdbx_description
1 polymer ?
#
loop_
_entity_poly.entity_id
_entity_poly.type
_entity_poly.pdbx_seq_one_letter_code
_entity_poly.pdbx_strand_id
1 'polypeptide(L)' 'MTSYQHIKVPAEGQKITVNADMSLNVPHQPIIPFIEGDGTGRDITPVMIKVVDAAVAKAYGGQRKIQWMEVFAGEKATKV' A
#
# COMPACT_ATOMS: atom_id res chain seq x y z
N MET A 1 18.45 -8.89 0.01
CA MET A 1 16.98 -8.88 -0.08
C MET A 1 16.45 -8.84 1.34
N THR A 2 15.72 -7.81 1.73
CA THR A 2 15.05 -7.77 3.04
C THR A 2 13.97 -8.85 3.04
N SER A 3 14.28 -9.99 3.65
CA SER A 3 13.35 -11.10 3.81
C SER A 3 12.43 -10.79 4.98
N TYR A 4 11.18 -10.42 4.68
CA TYR A 4 10.13 -10.41 5.69
C TYR A 4 9.52 -11.82 5.80
N GLN A 5 9.12 -12.22 7.01
CA GLN A 5 8.55 -13.55 7.24
C GLN A 5 7.21 -13.72 6.52
N HIS A 6 6.35 -12.70 6.58
CA HIS A 6 4.97 -12.78 6.07
C HIS A 6 4.59 -11.66 5.07
N ILE A 7 5.45 -10.65 4.88
CA ILE A 7 5.14 -9.48 4.04
C ILE A 7 5.73 -9.68 2.65
N LYS A 8 4.91 -9.48 1.61
CA LYS A 8 5.33 -9.52 0.21
C LYS A 8 5.50 -8.10 -0.32
N VAL A 9 6.74 -7.72 -0.61
CA VAL A 9 7.02 -6.43 -1.25
C VAL A 9 6.59 -6.48 -2.72
N PRO A 10 5.74 -5.56 -3.21
CA PRO A 10 5.35 -5.53 -4.62
C PRO A 10 6.57 -5.29 -5.53
N ALA A 11 6.78 -6.17 -6.50
CA ALA A 11 7.96 -6.12 -7.39
C ALA A 11 8.00 -4.89 -8.30
N GLU A 12 6.83 -4.37 -8.69
CA GLU A 12 6.70 -3.22 -9.60
C GLU A 12 6.80 -1.86 -8.88
N GLY A 13 6.74 -1.85 -7.54
CA GLY A 13 6.64 -0.63 -6.77
C GLY A 13 7.99 -0.05 -6.34
N GLN A 14 8.01 1.25 -6.08
CA GLN A 14 9.17 1.95 -5.50
C GLN A 14 8.83 2.56 -4.13
N LYS A 15 9.79 2.53 -3.20
CA LYS A 15 9.64 3.08 -1.85
C LYS A 15 9.60 4.62 -1.90
N ILE A 16 8.68 5.23 -1.15
CA ILE A 16 8.72 6.67 -0.88
C ILE A 16 9.95 6.98 -0.01
N THR A 17 10.73 8.00 -0.39
CA THR A 17 11.90 8.44 0.37
C THR A 17 11.70 9.84 0.95
N VAL A 18 12.41 10.13 2.03
CA VAL A 18 12.36 11.41 2.73
C VAL A 18 13.71 12.11 2.54
N ASN A 19 13.69 13.36 2.11
CA ASN A 19 14.87 14.20 1.96
C ASN A 19 15.33 14.77 3.32
N ALA A 20 16.52 15.36 3.36
CA ALA A 20 17.06 15.98 4.58
C ALA A 20 16.20 17.16 5.10
N ASP A 21 15.46 17.82 4.22
CA ASP A 21 14.53 18.91 4.52
C ASP A 21 13.11 18.44 4.86
N MET A 22 12.92 17.13 5.06
CA MET A 22 11.63 16.46 5.31
C MET A 22 10.65 16.46 4.13
N SER A 23 11.01 16.95 2.95
CA SER A 23 10.19 16.78 1.75
C SER A 23 10.18 15.31 1.30
N LEU A 24 9.09 14.89 0.63
CA LEU A 24 8.91 13.51 0.18
C LEU A 24 9.20 13.38 -1.32
N ASN A 25 10.00 12.38 -1.69
CA ASN A 25 10.07 11.91 -3.07
C ASN A 25 9.06 10.77 -3.24
N VAL A 26 7.95 11.07 -3.92
CA VAL A 26 6.89 10.10 -4.20
C VAL A 26 6.96 9.68 -5.68
N PRO A 27 7.33 8.42 -5.99
CA PRO A 27 7.41 7.93 -7.37
C PRO A 27 6.01 7.76 -7.99
N HIS A 28 5.95 7.50 -9.30
CA HIS A 28 4.67 7.25 -9.99
C HIS A 28 3.99 5.93 -9.56
N GLN A 29 4.79 4.95 -9.11
CA GLN A 29 4.29 3.68 -8.60
C GLN A 29 4.73 3.43 -7.14
N PRO A 30 4.22 4.23 -6.18
CA PRO A 30 4.66 4.12 -4.80
C PRO A 30 4.15 2.84 -4.15
N ILE A 31 5.00 2.21 -3.35
CA ILE A 31 4.58 1.15 -2.42
C ILE A 31 3.90 1.79 -1.22
N ILE A 32 2.64 1.41 -0.98
CA ILE A 32 1.87 1.89 0.18
C ILE A 32 1.50 0.69 1.07
N PRO A 33 2.05 0.60 2.29
CA PRO A 33 1.63 -0.39 3.26
C PRO A 33 0.18 -0.15 3.68
N PHE A 34 -0.60 -1.21 3.82
CA PHE A 34 -1.93 -1.15 4.44
C PHE A 34 -2.11 -2.31 5.42
N ILE A 35 -2.95 -2.09 6.42
CA ILE A 35 -3.42 -3.11 7.36
C ILE A 35 -4.92 -3.27 7.10
N GLU A 36 -5.38 -4.49 6.79
CA GLU A 36 -6.80 -4.75 6.55
C GLU A 36 -7.68 -4.39 7.76
N GLY A 37 -7.12 -4.59 8.95
CA GLY A 37 -7.80 -4.42 10.23
C GLY A 37 -8.65 -5.63 10.61
N ASP A 38 -9.23 -5.57 11.80
CA ASP A 38 -10.12 -6.60 12.32
C ASP A 38 -11.60 -6.24 12.10
N GLY A 39 -12.51 -7.17 12.35
CA GLY A 39 -13.95 -6.96 12.21
C GLY A 39 -14.33 -6.43 10.81
N THR A 40 -14.95 -5.25 10.77
CA THR A 40 -15.39 -4.58 9.53
C THR A 40 -14.24 -4.15 8.61
N GLY A 41 -12.99 -4.23 9.05
CA GLY A 41 -11.82 -4.00 8.20
C GLY A 41 -11.85 -4.86 6.93
N ARG A 42 -12.34 -6.10 7.03
CA ARG A 42 -12.53 -7.03 5.90
C ARG A 42 -13.53 -6.53 4.86
N ASP A 43 -14.53 -5.76 5.29
CA ASP A 43 -15.55 -5.20 4.39
C ASP A 43 -15.09 -3.88 3.78
N ILE A 44 -14.42 -3.03 4.58
CA ILE A 44 -14.09 -1.65 4.20
C ILE A 44 -12.82 -1.59 3.36
N THR A 45 -11.75 -2.29 3.74
CA THR A 45 -10.44 -2.21 3.08
C THR A 45 -10.47 -2.55 1.59
N PRO A 46 -11.10 -3.65 1.12
CA PRO A 46 -11.14 -3.94 -0.32
C PRO A 46 -11.92 -2.90 -1.12
N VAL A 47 -12.92 -2.24 -0.51
CA VAL A 47 -13.67 -1.15 -1.15
C VAL A 47 -12.83 0.12 -1.20
N MET A 48 -12.13 0.46 -0.11
CA MET A 48 -11.22 1.60 -0.05
C MET A 48 -10.15 1.51 -1.15
N ILE A 49 -9.49 0.35 -1.28
CA ILE A 49 -8.47 0.11 -2.31
C ILE A 49 -9.05 0.35 -3.71
N LYS A 50 -10.22 -0.22 -4.02
CA LYS A 50 -10.88 -0.04 -5.33
C LYS A 50 -11.22 1.42 -5.63
N VAL A 51 -11.72 2.15 -4.65
CA VAL A 51 -12.08 3.57 -4.80
C VAL A 51 -10.84 4.41 -5.06
N VAL A 52 -9.77 4.20 -4.29
CA VAL A 52 -8.50 4.94 -4.46
C VAL A 52 -7.86 4.59 -5.81
N ASP A 53 -7.80 3.32 -6.19
CA ASP A 53 -7.24 2.90 -7.48
C ASP A 53 -7.98 3.55 -8.66
N ALA A 54 -9.32 3.57 -8.62
CA ALA A 54 -10.13 4.23 -9.63
C ALA A 54 -9.91 5.74 -9.68
N ALA A 55 -9.79 6.39 -8.52
CA ALA A 55 -9.52 7.82 -8.43
C ALA A 55 -8.14 8.18 -9.00
N VAL A 56 -7.10 7.42 -8.66
CA VAL A 56 -5.73 7.60 -9.17
C VAL A 56 -5.71 7.37 -10.68
N ALA A 57 -6.29 6.28 -11.17
CA ALA A 57 -6.35 5.99 -12.61
C ALA A 57 -7.04 7.11 -13.39
N LYS A 58 -8.17 7.63 -12.86
CA LYS A 58 -8.92 8.73 -13.47
C LYS A 58 -8.15 10.05 -13.46
N ALA A 59 -7.53 10.41 -12.34
CA ALA A 59 -6.82 11.68 -12.19
C ALA A 59 -5.55 11.77 -13.03
N TYR A 60 -4.87 10.64 -13.23
CA TYR A 60 -3.55 10.60 -13.87
C TYR A 60 -3.52 9.86 -15.22
N GLY A 61 -4.68 9.46 -15.76
CA GLY A 61 -4.76 8.76 -17.05
C GLY A 61 -3.92 7.48 -17.08
N GLY A 62 -3.82 6.78 -15.94
CA GLY A 62 -2.99 5.57 -15.79
C GLY A 62 -1.48 5.81 -15.63
N GLN A 63 -0.99 7.05 -15.66
CA GLN A 63 0.44 7.35 -15.45
C GLN A 63 0.92 7.11 -14.01
N ARG A 64 -0.02 7.03 -13.05
CA ARG A 64 0.27 6.70 -11.65
C ARG A 64 -0.58 5.51 -11.22
N LYS A 65 -0.03 4.70 -10.31
CA LYS A 65 -0.70 3.52 -9.74
C LYS A 65 -0.12 3.23 -8.36
N ILE A 66 -0.95 2.95 -7.37
CA ILE A 66 -0.45 2.51 -6.06
C ILE A 66 -0.11 1.02 -6.10
N GLN A 67 1.02 0.66 -5.50
CA GLN A 67 1.43 -0.72 -5.32
C GLN A 67 1.18 -1.10 -3.85
N TRP A 68 -0.01 -1.63 -3.58
CA TRP A 68 -0.45 -1.96 -2.23
C TRP A 68 0.35 -3.11 -1.63
N MET A 69 0.83 -2.92 -0.41
CA MET A 69 1.60 -3.93 0.33
C MET A 69 0.90 -4.24 1.64
N GLU A 70 0.26 -5.41 1.73
CA GLU A 70 -0.38 -5.79 2.99
C GLU A 70 0.68 -6.04 4.08
N VAL A 71 0.45 -5.43 5.23
CA VAL A 71 1.17 -5.70 6.48
C VAL A 71 0.16 -6.02 7.57
N PHE A 72 0.57 -6.76 8.58
CA PHE A 72 -0.37 -7.40 9.51
C PHE A 72 -0.28 -6.80 10.91
N ALA A 73 -1.44 -6.51 11.48
CA ALA A 73 -1.63 -6.17 12.89
C ALA A 73 -3.00 -6.69 13.37
N GLY A 74 -3.21 -6.76 14.68
CA GLY A 74 -4.48 -7.20 15.27
C GLY A 74 -4.70 -8.71 15.26
N GLU A 75 -5.96 -9.14 15.35
CA GLU A 75 -6.35 -10.56 15.32
C GLU A 75 -5.80 -11.24 14.06
N LYS A 76 -5.86 -10.55 12.92
CA LYS A 76 -5.34 -11.08 11.65
C LYS A 76 -3.88 -11.51 11.80
N ALA A 77 -3.01 -10.71 12.43
CA ALA A 77 -1.59 -11.02 12.59
C ALA A 77 -1.29 -12.29 13.40
N THR A 78 -2.21 -12.74 14.27
CA THR A 78 -2.04 -13.98 15.04
C THR A 78 -2.24 -15.26 14.21
N LYS A 79 -2.71 -15.11 12.97
CA LYS A 79 -3.12 -16.18 12.07
C LYS A 79 -2.30 -16.26 10.78
N VAL A 80 -1.25 -15.44 10.67
CA VAL A 80 -0.42 -15.28 9.46
C VAL A 80 0.85 -16.13 9.55
#